data_AF-A0A2P8W5C5-F1
#
_entry.id   AF-A0A2P8W5C5-F1
#
_cell.length_a   1.000
_cell.length_b   1.000
_cell.length_c   1.000
_cell.angle_alpha   90.00
_cell.angle_beta   90.00
_cell.angle_gamma   90.00
#
_symmetry.space_group_name_H-M   'P 1'
#
loop_
_entity.id
_entity.type
_entity.pdbx_description
1 polymer ?
#
loop_
_entity_poly.entity_id
_entity_poly.type
_entity_poly.pdbx_seq_one_letter_code
_entity_poly.pdbx_strand_id
1 'polypeptide(L)'
;MSNYEILRQAAQDKVERLLLFQEDCVLSQRLIRQEHNILQELATRSWDFAYFGCQPYADDEPSSKKMFLNATPNRFFSRANIRQNIRETHFWACQGNAIPKLVEFMEASFERPKNHPDCGPTYFDGYMNEMRYRHPNLITLAAVPNLGWPLSSSSSLNPGRLDSIAAVSPALHAIRGAKNLCLETADFVRYGLTLKDEQLS
;
A
#
# COMPACT_ATOMS: atom_id res chain seq x y z
N MET A 1 -6.76 -8.45 13.91
CA MET A 1 -7.78 -8.80 12.88
C MET A 1 -7.09 -8.74 11.52
N SER A 2 -7.30 -9.70 10.63
CA SER A 2 -6.62 -9.71 9.32
C SER A 2 -7.34 -8.82 8.30
N ASN A 3 -6.67 -8.42 7.22
CA ASN A 3 -7.31 -7.69 6.10
C ASN A 3 -8.53 -8.44 5.56
N TYR A 4 -8.47 -9.77 5.52
CA TYR A 4 -9.57 -10.64 5.09
C TYR A 4 -10.83 -10.43 5.93
N GLU A 5 -10.73 -10.50 7.26
CA GLU A 5 -11.90 -10.38 8.14
C GLU A 5 -12.55 -8.99 8.00
N ILE A 6 -11.74 -7.93 7.86
CA ILE A 6 -12.27 -6.58 7.65
C ILE A 6 -12.99 -6.48 6.30
N LEU A 7 -12.40 -7.03 5.23
CA LEU A 7 -13.02 -7.05 3.90
C LEU A 7 -14.32 -7.85 3.88
N ARG A 8 -14.33 -9.01 4.53
CA ARG A 8 -15.50 -9.88 4.64
C ARG A 8 -16.64 -9.17 5.37
N GLN A 9 -16.33 -8.51 6.49
CA GLN A 9 -17.30 -7.71 7.23
C GLN A 9 -17.82 -6.54 6.38
N ALA A 10 -16.93 -5.79 5.72
CA ALA A 10 -17.30 -4.69 4.85
C ALA A 10 -18.21 -5.11 3.68
N ALA A 11 -17.98 -6.31 3.11
CA ALA A 11 -18.83 -6.89 2.08
C ALA A 11 -20.22 -7.25 2.64
N GLN A 12 -20.29 -7.86 3.83
CA GLN A 12 -21.56 -8.18 4.51
C GLN A 12 -22.37 -6.93 4.84
N ASP A 13 -21.69 -5.88 5.31
CA ASP A 13 -22.28 -4.59 5.65
C ASP A 13 -22.60 -3.73 4.43
N LYS A 14 -22.24 -4.19 3.21
CA LYS A 14 -22.43 -3.49 1.93
C LYS A 14 -21.84 -2.08 1.94
N VAL A 15 -20.67 -1.93 2.57
CA VAL A 15 -19.94 -0.66 2.60
C VAL A 15 -19.55 -0.28 1.18
N GLU A 16 -19.81 0.97 0.79
CA GLU A 16 -19.49 1.45 -0.56
C GLU A 16 -17.98 1.67 -0.74
N ARG A 17 -17.28 2.15 0.29
CA ARG A 17 -15.86 2.46 0.26
C ARG A 17 -15.18 2.02 1.55
N LEU A 18 -14.08 1.30 1.42
CA LEU A 18 -13.27 0.84 2.53
C LEU A 18 -11.87 1.45 2.44
N LEU A 19 -11.47 2.18 3.48
CA LEU A 19 -10.09 2.62 3.68
C LEU A 19 -9.45 1.76 4.78
N LEU A 20 -8.29 1.20 4.47
CA LEU A 20 -7.54 0.33 5.35
C LEU A 20 -6.14 0.88 5.57
N PHE A 21 -5.75 0.98 6.84
CA PHE A 21 -4.42 1.34 7.29
C PHE A 21 -3.97 0.33 8.35
N GLN A 22 -2.76 -0.18 8.21
CA GLN A 22 -2.14 -1.05 9.20
C GLN A 22 -1.64 -0.21 10.39
N GLU A 23 -1.49 -0.85 11.55
CA GLU A 23 -1.16 -0.20 12.82
C GLU A 23 0.18 0.54 12.82
N ASP A 24 1.10 0.14 11.95
CA ASP A 24 2.43 0.71 11.83
C ASP A 24 2.54 1.75 10.70
N CYS A 25 1.42 2.17 10.10
CA CYS A 25 1.45 3.17 9.02
C CYS A 25 1.65 4.59 9.54
N VAL A 26 2.67 5.28 9.02
CA VAL A 26 2.87 6.73 9.15
C VAL A 26 2.23 7.45 7.97
N LEU A 27 1.60 8.59 8.23
CA LEU A 27 1.00 9.45 7.22
C LEU A 27 1.96 10.58 6.82
N SER A 28 2.03 10.86 5.52
CA SER A 28 2.81 11.99 5.00
C SER A 28 2.21 13.33 5.40
N GLN A 29 3.06 14.34 5.56
CA GLN A 29 2.64 15.75 5.70
C GLN A 29 1.89 16.24 4.48
N ARG A 30 2.21 15.70 3.29
CA ARG A 30 1.46 15.97 2.05
C ARG A 30 0.01 15.55 2.18
N LEU A 31 -0.27 14.35 2.70
CA LEU A 31 -1.64 13.89 2.93
C LEU A 31 -2.38 14.85 3.86
N ILE A 32 -1.78 15.19 5.00
CA ILE A 32 -2.41 16.04 6.02
C ILE A 32 -2.72 17.44 5.44
N ARG A 33 -1.81 18.01 4.66
CA ARG A 33 -1.94 19.38 4.13
C ARG A 33 -2.76 19.48 2.84
N GLN A 34 -2.90 18.38 2.09
CA GLN A 34 -3.58 18.34 0.80
C GLN A 34 -4.78 17.38 0.80
N GLU A 35 -5.26 17.00 1.98
CA GLU A 35 -6.33 16.01 2.15
C GLU A 35 -7.53 16.30 1.24
N HIS A 36 -8.00 17.56 1.24
CA HIS A 36 -9.13 17.98 0.42
C HIS A 36 -8.89 17.75 -1.08
N ASN A 37 -7.72 18.14 -1.59
CA ASN A 37 -7.37 18.00 -3.01
C ASN A 37 -7.18 16.52 -3.40
N ILE A 38 -6.62 15.71 -2.51
CA ILE A 38 -6.45 14.25 -2.68
C ILE A 38 -7.82 13.57 -2.76
N LEU A 39 -8.72 13.89 -1.83
CA LEU A 39 -10.08 13.35 -1.80
C LEU A 39 -10.90 13.81 -3.00
N GLN A 40 -10.75 15.07 -3.43
CA GLN A 40 -11.41 15.59 -4.63
C GLN A 40 -10.95 14.86 -5.90
N GLU A 41 -9.66 14.54 -6.02
CA GLU A 41 -9.17 13.72 -7.13
C GLU A 41 -9.79 12.31 -7.11
N LEU A 42 -9.82 11.65 -5.95
CA LEU A 42 -10.43 10.32 -5.82
C LEU A 42 -11.95 10.33 -6.04
N ALA A 43 -12.64 11.42 -5.71
CA ALA A 43 -14.08 11.55 -5.92
C ALA A 43 -14.45 11.76 -7.40
N THR A 44 -13.55 12.34 -8.19
CA THR A 44 -13.80 12.67 -9.62
C THR A 44 -13.28 11.61 -10.58
N ARG A 45 -12.42 10.69 -10.12
CA ARG A 45 -11.85 9.62 -10.94
C ARG A 45 -12.57 8.30 -10.69
N SER A 46 -12.68 7.48 -11.73
CA SER A 46 -13.04 6.07 -11.58
C SER A 46 -11.84 5.29 -11.03
N TRP A 47 -12.07 4.46 -10.02
CA TRP A 47 -11.09 3.55 -9.43
C TRP A 47 -11.80 2.40 -8.70
N ASP A 48 -11.12 1.27 -8.57
CA ASP A 48 -11.57 0.10 -7.82
C ASP A 48 -10.64 -0.14 -6.62
N PHE A 49 -9.35 0.09 -6.81
CA PHE A 49 -8.31 0.08 -5.78
C PHE A 49 -7.50 1.37 -5.80
N ALA A 50 -7.17 1.90 -4.64
CA ALA A 50 -6.28 3.04 -4.48
C ALA A 50 -5.20 2.73 -3.43
N TYR A 51 -3.94 2.68 -3.83
CA TYR A 51 -2.82 2.57 -2.90
C TYR A 51 -2.34 3.96 -2.51
N PHE A 52 -2.33 4.25 -1.21
CA PHE A 52 -1.79 5.49 -0.68
C PHE A 52 -0.34 5.29 -0.24
N GLY A 53 0.05 4.08 0.15
CA GLY A 53 1.44 3.70 0.42
C GLY A 53 1.73 2.32 -0.15
N CYS A 54 2.66 2.23 -1.10
CA CYS A 54 3.07 0.95 -1.68
C CYS A 54 4.46 1.00 -2.32
N GLN A 55 5.00 -0.18 -2.65
CA GLN A 55 6.26 -0.31 -3.37
C GLN A 55 6.04 -1.14 -4.65
N PRO A 56 6.24 -0.57 -5.85
CA PRO A 56 6.21 -1.32 -7.10
C PRO A 56 7.50 -2.13 -7.31
N TYR A 57 7.35 -3.32 -7.90
CA TYR A 57 8.44 -4.25 -8.26
C TYR A 57 8.28 -4.77 -9.69
N ALA A 58 9.40 -5.10 -10.33
CA ALA A 58 9.40 -5.54 -11.74
C ALA A 58 8.63 -6.85 -11.98
N ASP A 59 8.65 -7.74 -10.99
CA ASP A 59 8.00 -9.06 -11.01
C ASP A 59 7.66 -9.53 -9.58
N ASP A 60 7.22 -10.78 -9.47
CA ASP A 60 6.77 -11.40 -8.23
C ASP A 60 7.92 -12.06 -7.44
N GLU A 61 9.16 -12.04 -7.95
CA GLU A 61 10.29 -12.70 -7.31
C GLU A 61 10.73 -11.97 -6.03
N PRO A 62 11.17 -12.69 -4.97
CA PRO A 62 11.66 -12.06 -3.74
C PRO A 62 12.82 -11.09 -3.98
N SER A 63 13.68 -11.40 -4.96
CA SER A 63 14.84 -10.59 -5.36
C SER A 63 14.52 -9.51 -6.40
N SER A 64 13.24 -9.32 -6.74
CA SER A 64 12.83 -8.38 -7.77
C SER A 64 13.33 -6.97 -7.52
N LYS A 65 13.65 -6.26 -8.61
CA LYS A 65 14.11 -4.89 -8.53
C LYS A 65 12.93 -3.96 -8.20
N LYS A 66 13.12 -3.12 -7.18
CA LYS A 66 12.22 -1.99 -6.90
C LYS A 66 12.12 -1.08 -8.11
N MET A 67 10.90 -0.73 -8.47
CA MET A 67 10.61 0.21 -9.54
C MET A 67 10.14 1.55 -8.98
N PHE A 68 9.96 2.52 -9.88
CA PHE A 68 9.25 3.75 -9.60
C PHE A 68 7.99 3.79 -10.45
N LEU A 69 6.90 4.29 -9.86
CA LEU A 69 5.73 4.68 -10.64
C LEU A 69 6.00 6.06 -11.24
N ASN A 70 5.71 6.22 -12.52
CA ASN A 70 5.81 7.52 -13.18
C ASN A 70 4.71 8.43 -12.63
N ALA A 71 5.11 9.59 -12.11
CA ALA A 71 4.16 10.61 -11.66
C ALA A 71 3.35 11.12 -12.86
N THR A 72 2.04 11.26 -12.67
CA THR A 72 1.19 11.95 -13.63
C THR A 72 1.21 13.44 -13.28
N PRO A 73 1.55 14.35 -14.21
CA PRO A 73 1.60 15.79 -13.92
C PRO A 73 0.28 16.30 -13.34
N ASN A 74 0.37 17.17 -12.33
CA ASN A 74 -0.78 17.78 -11.64
C ASN A 74 -1.78 16.78 -11.06
N ARG A 75 -1.31 15.60 -10.65
CA ARG A 75 -2.11 14.56 -10.00
C ARG A 75 -1.41 14.02 -8.76
N PHE A 76 -2.20 13.57 -7.80
CA PHE A 76 -1.72 12.80 -6.66
C PHE A 76 -1.57 11.32 -7.01
N PHE A 77 -2.40 10.80 -7.92
CA PHE A 77 -2.42 9.38 -8.25
C PHE A 77 -2.04 9.09 -9.70
N SER A 78 -1.25 8.05 -9.88
CA SER A 78 -0.94 7.46 -11.20
C SER A 78 -1.63 6.10 -11.34
N ARG A 79 -2.01 5.75 -12.57
CA ARG A 79 -2.62 4.44 -12.82
C ARG A 79 -1.52 3.38 -12.74
N ALA A 80 -1.71 2.36 -11.90
CA ALA A 80 -0.81 1.22 -11.86
C ALA A 80 -1.01 0.36 -13.12
N ASN A 81 0.08 -0.08 -13.74
CA ASN A 81 0.00 -1.07 -14.81
C ASN A 81 -0.57 -2.38 -14.24
N ILE A 82 -1.43 -3.06 -15.00
CA ILE A 82 -2.03 -4.33 -14.60
C ILE A 82 -0.96 -5.32 -14.11
N ARG A 83 0.14 -5.48 -14.85
CA ARG A 83 1.24 -6.41 -14.56
C ARG A 83 2.30 -5.84 -13.61
N GLN A 84 2.12 -4.62 -13.09
CA GLN A 84 3.02 -4.08 -12.08
C GLN A 84 2.75 -4.76 -10.74
N ASN A 85 3.68 -5.58 -10.27
CA ASN A 85 3.64 -6.12 -8.92
C ASN A 85 3.72 -4.97 -7.92
N ILE A 86 2.78 -4.94 -6.96
CA ILE A 86 2.75 -3.99 -5.86
C ILE A 86 2.84 -4.75 -4.54
N ARG A 87 3.76 -4.32 -3.67
CA ARG A 87 3.95 -4.89 -2.33
C ARG A 87 3.89 -3.80 -1.27
N GLU A 88 3.94 -4.22 -0.02
CA GLU A 88 3.99 -3.37 1.16
C GLU A 88 2.73 -2.49 1.26
N THR A 89 1.54 -3.05 0.97
CA THR A 89 0.28 -2.30 0.93
C THR A 89 -0.30 -2.10 2.33
N HIS A 90 0.33 -1.21 3.10
CA HIS A 90 -0.05 -0.90 4.48
C HIS A 90 -1.11 0.20 4.55
N PHE A 91 -1.33 0.94 3.46
CA PHE A 91 -2.30 2.02 3.38
C PHE A 91 -2.96 2.07 2.01
N TRP A 92 -4.22 1.63 1.95
CA TRP A 92 -4.94 1.40 0.70
C TRP A 92 -6.46 1.49 0.89
N ALA A 93 -7.19 1.65 -0.22
CA ALA A 93 -8.64 1.61 -0.25
C ALA A 93 -9.17 0.75 -1.41
N CYS A 94 -10.39 0.26 -1.24
CA CYS A 94 -11.21 -0.30 -2.31
C CYS A 94 -12.64 0.26 -2.25
N GLN A 95 -13.36 0.13 -3.37
CA GLN A 95 -14.75 0.56 -3.41
C GLN A 95 -15.65 -0.30 -4.31
N GLY A 96 -16.95 -0.16 -4.08
CA GLY A 96 -18.02 -0.75 -4.86
C GLY A 96 -17.86 -2.26 -5.00
N ASN A 97 -17.98 -2.74 -6.24
CA ASN A 97 -17.94 -4.16 -6.56
C ASN A 97 -16.56 -4.80 -6.36
N ALA A 98 -15.49 -4.02 -6.16
CA ALA A 98 -14.17 -4.59 -5.89
C ALA A 98 -14.11 -5.26 -4.51
N ILE A 99 -14.89 -4.78 -3.53
CA ILE A 99 -14.93 -5.32 -2.16
C ILE A 99 -15.42 -6.78 -2.16
N PRO A 100 -16.67 -7.09 -2.57
CA PRO A 100 -17.17 -8.47 -2.54
C PRO A 100 -16.39 -9.39 -3.47
N LYS A 101 -15.93 -8.91 -4.63
CA LYS A 101 -15.11 -9.72 -5.55
C LYS A 101 -13.78 -10.14 -4.95
N LEU A 102 -13.13 -9.25 -4.18
CA LEU A 102 -11.89 -9.58 -3.50
C LEU A 102 -12.13 -10.63 -2.41
N VAL A 103 -13.23 -10.52 -1.65
CA VAL A 103 -13.61 -11.52 -0.64
C VAL A 103 -13.86 -12.88 -1.30
N GLU A 104 -14.68 -12.93 -2.35
CA GLU A 104 -14.97 -14.17 -3.10
C GLU A 104 -13.68 -14.80 -3.64
N PHE A 105 -12.77 -13.97 -4.18
CA PHE A 105 -11.49 -14.45 -4.69
C PHE A 105 -10.61 -15.05 -3.58
N MET A 106 -10.55 -14.42 -2.41
CA MET A 106 -9.79 -14.92 -1.25
C MET A 106 -10.40 -16.21 -0.71
N GLU A 107 -11.72 -16.28 -0.53
CA GLU A 107 -12.42 -17.47 -0.04
C GLU A 107 -12.23 -18.65 -1.00
N ALA A 108 -12.34 -18.44 -2.31
CA ALA A 108 -12.09 -19.48 -3.32
C ALA A 108 -10.64 -19.98 -3.33
N SER A 109 -9.69 -19.13 -2.93
CA SER A 109 -8.27 -19.50 -2.81
C SER A 109 -8.00 -20.39 -1.60
N PHE A 110 -8.72 -20.22 -0.49
CA PHE A 110 -8.48 -21.00 0.74
C PHE A 110 -8.70 -22.51 0.56
N GLU A 111 -9.58 -22.89 -0.36
CA GLU A 111 -9.90 -24.29 -0.68
C GLU A 111 -8.89 -24.93 -1.66
N ARG A 112 -7.98 -24.15 -2.23
CA ARG A 112 -7.01 -24.63 -3.24
C ARG A 112 -5.70 -25.04 -2.58
N PRO A 113 -4.94 -25.98 -3.18
CA PRO A 113 -3.59 -26.27 -2.73
C PRO A 113 -2.68 -25.04 -2.92
N LYS A 114 -1.64 -24.93 -2.09
CA LYS A 114 -0.58 -23.93 -2.29
C LYS A 114 -0.01 -24.04 -3.72
N ASN A 115 0.22 -22.90 -4.36
CA ASN A 115 0.69 -22.79 -5.76
C ASN A 115 -0.31 -23.30 -6.83
N HIS A 116 -1.61 -23.38 -6.51
CA HIS A 116 -2.63 -23.66 -7.53
C HIS A 116 -2.57 -22.61 -8.66
N PRO A 117 -2.72 -23.00 -9.94
CA PRO A 117 -2.66 -22.06 -11.08
C PRO A 117 -3.71 -20.94 -11.01
N ASP A 118 -4.82 -21.17 -10.31
CA ASP A 118 -5.86 -20.16 -10.07
C ASP A 118 -5.64 -19.29 -8.83
N CYS A 119 -4.41 -19.26 -8.30
CA CYS A 119 -4.05 -18.72 -6.98
C CYS A 119 -4.62 -19.58 -5.85
N GLY A 120 -3.72 -20.29 -5.16
CA GLY A 120 -3.98 -20.89 -3.85
C GLY A 120 -3.57 -19.94 -2.71
N PRO A 121 -3.60 -20.41 -1.44
CA PRO A 121 -3.41 -19.55 -0.28
C PRO A 121 -2.08 -18.78 -0.33
N THR A 122 -2.16 -17.46 -0.22
CA THR A 122 -1.01 -16.54 -0.31
C THR A 122 -1.15 -15.35 0.65
N TYR A 123 -0.14 -14.47 0.67
CA TYR A 123 -0.16 -13.23 1.43
C TYR A 123 -1.09 -12.19 0.79
N PHE A 124 -1.51 -11.19 1.57
CA PHE A 124 -2.50 -10.21 1.13
C PHE A 124 -2.12 -9.48 -0.17
N ASP A 125 -0.88 -8.99 -0.28
CA ASP A 125 -0.41 -8.33 -1.50
C ASP A 125 -0.45 -9.27 -2.72
N GLY A 126 -0.28 -10.58 -2.51
CA GLY A 126 -0.43 -11.61 -3.54
C GLY A 126 -1.86 -11.67 -4.08
N TYR A 127 -2.86 -11.66 -3.19
CA TYR A 127 -4.27 -11.57 -3.58
C TYR A 127 -4.57 -10.31 -4.37
N MET A 128 -4.08 -9.16 -3.90
CA MET A 128 -4.29 -7.88 -4.57
C MET A 128 -3.70 -7.85 -5.99
N ASN A 129 -2.49 -8.39 -6.17
CA ASN A 129 -1.85 -8.49 -7.48
C ASN A 129 -2.60 -9.47 -8.40
N GLU A 130 -2.91 -10.68 -7.93
CA GLU A 130 -3.65 -11.67 -8.72
C GLU A 130 -5.04 -11.17 -9.13
N MET A 131 -5.76 -10.49 -8.22
CA MET A 131 -7.04 -9.88 -8.53
C MET A 131 -6.92 -8.88 -9.69
N ARG A 132 -5.87 -8.05 -9.68
CA ARG A 132 -5.61 -7.11 -10.78
C ARG A 132 -5.20 -7.81 -12.08
N TYR A 133 -4.37 -8.84 -11.99
CA TYR A 133 -3.92 -9.61 -13.16
C TYR A 133 -5.09 -10.28 -13.89
N ARG A 134 -6.05 -10.82 -13.13
CA ARG A 134 -7.22 -11.55 -13.66
C ARG A 134 -8.37 -10.64 -14.07
N HIS A 135 -8.44 -9.44 -13.50
CA HIS A 135 -9.50 -8.48 -13.79
C HIS A 135 -8.91 -7.18 -14.35
N PRO A 136 -8.46 -7.16 -15.61
CA PRO A 136 -7.79 -6.00 -16.23
C PRO A 136 -8.68 -4.75 -16.34
N ASN A 137 -10.00 -4.93 -16.20
CA ASN A 137 -10.96 -3.84 -16.17
C ASN A 137 -10.99 -3.10 -14.82
N LEU A 138 -10.43 -3.67 -13.75
CA LEU A 138 -10.31 -2.99 -12.47
C LEU A 138 -9.28 -1.87 -12.58
N ILE A 139 -9.69 -0.67 -12.20
CA ILE A 139 -8.86 0.52 -12.23
C ILE A 139 -8.11 0.62 -10.91
N THR A 140 -6.80 0.48 -10.97
CA THR A 140 -5.92 0.62 -9.81
C THR A 140 -5.14 1.93 -9.88
N LEU A 141 -5.29 2.73 -8.84
CA LEU A 141 -4.53 3.96 -8.63
C LEU A 141 -3.47 3.75 -7.56
N ALA A 142 -2.35 4.44 -7.68
CA ALA A 142 -1.32 4.48 -6.65
C ALA A 142 -0.80 5.91 -6.51
N ALA A 143 -0.67 6.37 -5.27
CA ALA A 143 -0.19 7.71 -4.97
C ALA A 143 1.28 7.87 -5.35
N VAL A 144 1.62 8.98 -6.02
CA VAL A 144 2.99 9.30 -6.40
C VAL A 144 3.30 10.75 -6.03
N PRO A 145 4.27 11.02 -5.13
CA PRO A 145 4.84 10.09 -4.15
C PRO A 145 3.80 9.45 -3.20
N ASN A 146 4.22 8.41 -2.49
CA ASN A 146 3.43 7.76 -1.43
C ASN A 146 2.94 8.77 -0.39
N LEU A 147 1.73 8.57 0.08
CA LEU A 147 1.03 9.35 1.10
C LEU A 147 1.10 8.73 2.50
N GLY A 148 1.65 7.53 2.61
CA GLY A 148 2.03 6.89 3.87
C GLY A 148 3.00 5.72 3.67
N TRP A 149 3.62 5.25 4.74
CA TRP A 149 4.58 4.15 4.74
C TRP A 149 4.61 3.43 6.09
N PRO A 150 5.00 2.14 6.13
CA PRO A 150 5.16 1.44 7.40
C PRO A 150 6.38 1.97 8.18
N LEU A 151 6.24 2.06 9.51
CA LEU A 151 7.35 2.28 10.42
C LEU A 151 8.35 1.13 10.31
N SER A 152 9.63 1.44 10.41
CA SER A 152 10.63 0.40 10.55
C SER A 152 10.54 -0.18 11.96
N SER A 153 9.98 -1.38 12.08
CA SER A 153 9.87 -2.17 13.31
C SER A 153 10.53 -3.55 13.11
N SER A 154 10.62 -4.37 14.17
CA SER A 154 10.93 -5.80 13.96
C SER A 154 9.66 -6.49 13.47
N SER A 155 9.78 -7.26 12.39
CA SER A 155 8.65 -8.01 11.85
C SER A 155 8.50 -9.32 12.63
N SER A 156 7.29 -9.62 13.10
CA SER A 156 6.96 -10.95 13.63
C SER A 156 6.86 -12.01 12.52
N LEU A 157 6.53 -11.59 11.30
CA LEU A 157 6.38 -12.46 10.13
C LEU A 157 7.73 -12.82 9.49
N ASN A 158 8.65 -11.86 9.41
CA ASN A 158 10.00 -12.05 8.87
C ASN A 158 11.04 -11.31 9.74
N PRO A 159 11.33 -11.81 10.95
CA PRO A 159 12.33 -11.19 11.82
C PRO A 159 13.70 -11.21 11.15
N GLY A 160 14.43 -10.10 11.25
CA GLY A 160 15.81 -10.06 10.79
C GLY A 160 16.67 -11.02 11.59
N ARG A 161 17.68 -11.66 10.96
CA ARG A 161 18.57 -12.61 11.64
C ARG A 161 19.28 -12.04 12.87
N LEU A 162 19.43 -10.70 12.91
CA LEU A 162 20.07 -9.99 14.00
C LEU A 162 19.08 -9.58 15.11
N ASP A 163 17.77 -9.60 14.85
CA ASP A 163 16.74 -9.21 15.82
C ASP A 163 16.63 -10.20 16.99
N SER A 164 17.01 -11.47 16.75
CA SER A 164 17.01 -12.51 17.77
C SER A 164 18.25 -12.48 18.69
N ILE A 165 19.24 -11.64 18.41
CA ILE A 165 20.47 -11.55 19.21
C ILE A 165 20.28 -10.49 20.29
N ALA A 166 20.07 -10.93 21.54
CA ALA A 166 19.77 -10.05 22.68
C ALA A 166 20.80 -8.92 22.87
N ALA A 167 22.08 -9.16 22.58
CA ALA A 167 23.14 -8.16 22.69
C ALA A 167 23.06 -7.04 21.62
N VAL A 168 22.42 -7.30 20.47
CA VAL A 168 22.39 -6.39 19.32
C VAL A 168 21.02 -5.73 19.14
N SER A 169 19.96 -6.39 19.62
CA SER A 169 18.57 -5.92 19.51
C SER A 169 18.37 -4.46 19.98
N PRO A 170 18.89 -4.00 21.14
CA PRO A 170 18.72 -2.60 21.57
C PRO A 170 19.32 -1.59 20.57
N ALA A 171 20.47 -1.91 19.98
CA ALA A 171 21.10 -1.07 18.97
C ALA A 171 20.29 -1.03 17.67
N LEU A 172 19.72 -2.17 17.25
CA LEU A 172 18.82 -2.22 16.08
C LEU A 172 17.54 -1.41 16.30
N HIS A 173 16.97 -1.46 17.50
CA HIS A 173 15.83 -0.61 17.86
C HIS A 173 16.17 0.88 17.80
N ALA A 174 17.33 1.28 18.31
CA ALA A 174 17.79 2.67 18.20
C ALA A 174 18.00 3.11 16.75
N ILE A 175 18.62 2.26 15.91
CA ILE A 175 18.82 2.53 14.48
C ILE A 175 17.48 2.67 13.76
N ARG A 176 16.50 1.80 14.04
CA ARG A 176 15.15 1.90 13.49
C ARG A 176 14.46 3.20 13.90
N GLY A 177 14.56 3.58 15.17
CA GLY A 177 14.02 4.85 15.68
C GLY A 177 14.62 6.05 14.97
N ALA A 178 15.94 6.08 14.80
CA ALA A 178 16.64 7.12 14.05
C ALA A 178 16.19 7.17 12.57
N LYS A 179 16.06 6.00 11.93
CA LYS A 179 15.56 5.91 10.55
C LYS A 179 14.15 6.49 10.43
N ASN A 180 13.24 6.14 11.34
CA ASN A 180 11.86 6.64 11.33
C ASN A 180 11.83 8.17 11.50
N LEU A 181 12.59 8.71 12.46
CA LEU A 181 12.73 10.16 12.66
C LEU A 181 13.28 10.87 11.41
N CYS A 182 14.30 10.30 10.77
CA CYS A 182 14.85 10.85 9.53
C CYS A 182 13.84 10.85 8.39
N LEU A 183 13.03 9.79 8.25
CA LEU A 183 11.99 9.70 7.22
C LEU A 183 10.91 10.78 7.43
N GLU A 184 10.42 10.94 8.66
CA GLU A 184 9.45 11.98 9.01
C GLU A 184 10.00 13.40 8.77
N THR A 185 11.24 13.64 9.20
CA THR A 185 11.89 14.94 8.99
C THR A 185 12.12 15.22 7.51
N ALA A 186 12.54 14.21 6.73
CA ALA A 186 12.76 14.35 5.30
C ALA A 186 11.44 14.64 4.56
N ASP A 187 10.33 14.00 4.95
CA ASP A 187 9.01 14.28 4.40
C ASP A 187 8.57 15.72 4.70
N PHE A 188 8.75 16.17 5.95
CA PHE A 188 8.48 17.54 6.35
C PHE A 188 9.31 18.57 5.55
N VAL A 189 10.62 18.35 5.41
CA VAL A 189 11.53 19.23 4.67
C VAL A 189 11.19 19.24 3.17
N ARG A 190 10.99 18.06 2.57
CA ARG A 190 10.65 17.94 1.14
C ARG A 190 9.40 18.74 0.82
N TYR A 191 8.36 18.62 1.64
CA TYR A 191 7.12 19.38 1.43
C TYR A 191 7.29 20.89 1.69
N GLY A 192 8.06 21.27 2.71
CA GLY A 192 8.37 22.68 2.99
C GLY A 192 9.11 23.37 1.85
N LEU A 193 9.91 22.64 1.07
CA LEU A 193 10.59 23.15 -0.13
C LEU A 193 9.64 23.24 -1.33
N THR A 194 8.78 22.25 -1.57
CA THR A 194 7.82 22.27 -2.70
C THR A 194 6.85 23.45 -2.62
N LEU A 195 6.40 23.84 -1.42
CA LEU A 195 5.55 25.01 -1.22
C LEU A 195 6.19 26.34 -1.63
N LYS A 196 7.53 26.46 -1.54
CA LYS A 196 8.22 27.70 -1.94
C LYS A 196 8.25 27.86 -3.46
N ASP A 197 8.37 26.77 -4.19
CA ASP A 197 8.43 26.79 -5.65
C ASP A 197 7.06 27.10 -6.27
N GLU A 198 5.95 26.59 -5.71
CA GLU A 198 4.58 26.90 -6.17
C GLU A 198 4.14 28.35 -5.87
N GLN A 199 4.78 29.04 -4.91
CA GLN A 199 4.51 30.46 -4.62
C GLN A 199 5.33 31.44 -5.48
N LEU A 200 6.31 30.94 -6.23
CA LEU A 200 7.21 31.73 -7.09
C LEU A 200 6.88 31.61 -8.58
N SER A 201 5.86 30.82 -8.95
CA SER A 201 5.36 30.59 -10.32
C SER A 201 3.99 31.21 -10.51
#